data_AF-A0AA47BSJ3-F1
#
_entry.id   AF-A0AA47BSJ3-F1
#
_cell.length_a   1.000
_cell.length_b   1.000
_cell.length_c   1.000
_cell.angle_alpha   90.00
_cell.angle_beta   90.00
_cell.angle_gamma   90.00
#
_symmetry.space_group_name_H-M   'P 1'
#
loop_
_entity.id
_entity.type
_entity.pdbx_description
1 polymer ?
#
loop_
_entity_poly.entity_id
_entity_poly.type
_entity_poly.pdbx_seq_one_letter_code
_entity_poly.pdbx_strand_id
1 'polypeptide(L)'
;TFAGTGSASHADGTGNTAQFNNPAGVAVDSSGNIYVADYGNNRIRKITPADRIEDRMVSTIAGTGSTEEFNQPRGVAVDSSGNVYVADTDNNRIRKIEYKVP
;
A
#
# COMPACT_ATOMS: atom_id res chain seq x y z
N THR A 1 -0.98 8.06 15.53
CA THR A 1 -1.05 7.18 14.34
C THR A 1 0.13 7.48 13.41
N PHE A 2 0.81 6.46 12.88
CA PHE A 2 1.94 6.65 11.95
C PHE A 2 1.47 7.15 10.57
N ALA A 3 0.43 6.52 10.02
CA ALA A 3 -0.34 6.99 8.88
C ALA A 3 -1.81 6.54 9.00
N GLY A 4 -2.76 7.35 8.51
CA GLY A 4 -4.19 7.06 8.64
C GLY A 4 -4.93 8.01 9.60
N THR A 5 -6.20 8.30 9.27
CA THR A 5 -7.12 9.04 10.15
C THR A 5 -7.81 8.16 11.20
N GLY A 6 -7.83 6.83 10.99
CA GLY A 6 -8.60 5.89 11.80
C GLY A 6 -10.05 5.68 11.32
N SER A 7 -10.51 6.43 10.33
CA SER A 7 -11.82 6.23 9.69
C SER A 7 -11.67 5.45 8.38
N ALA A 8 -12.48 4.40 8.20
CA ALA A 8 -12.48 3.60 6.97
C ALA A 8 -12.93 4.44 5.77
N SER A 9 -12.00 4.71 4.86
CA SER A 9 -12.20 5.50 3.64
C SER A 9 -10.97 5.35 2.73
N HIS A 10 -10.90 6.10 1.63
CA HIS A 10 -9.75 6.15 0.73
C HIS A 10 -9.33 7.60 0.47
N ALA A 11 -8.07 7.90 0.78
CA ALA A 11 -7.41 9.14 0.37
C ALA A 11 -5.89 8.93 0.39
N ASP A 12 -5.21 9.32 -0.69
CA ASP A 12 -3.78 9.61 -0.66
C ASP A 12 -3.54 10.92 0.11
N GLY A 13 -2.32 11.12 0.60
CA GLY A 13 -1.98 12.32 1.35
C GLY A 13 -0.88 12.11 2.37
N THR A 14 -0.77 13.06 3.27
CA THR A 14 0.30 13.17 4.25
C THR A 14 -0.01 12.35 5.49
N GLY A 15 0.85 11.40 5.88
CA GLY A 15 0.82 10.70 7.16
C GLY A 15 -0.59 10.44 7.73
N ASN A 16 -1.01 11.25 8.71
CA ASN A 16 -2.29 11.12 9.43
C ASN A 16 -3.53 11.63 8.67
N THR A 17 -3.39 12.29 7.52
CA THR A 17 -4.53 12.71 6.68
C THR A 17 -4.89 11.69 5.61
N ALA A 18 -3.96 10.78 5.28
CA ALA A 18 -4.24 9.64 4.43
C ALA A 18 -5.32 8.74 5.04
N GLN A 19 -6.07 8.04 4.19
CA GLN A 19 -7.14 7.15 4.64
C GLN A 19 -6.98 5.77 4.01
N PHE A 20 -7.28 4.76 4.82
CA PHE A 20 -7.23 3.35 4.49
C PHE A 20 -8.56 2.69 4.90
N ASN A 21 -8.86 1.53 4.35
CA ASN A 21 -10.01 0.73 4.71
C ASN A 21 -9.57 -0.71 5.01
N ASN A 22 -9.60 -1.07 6.30
CA ASN A 22 -9.17 -2.39 6.80
C ASN A 22 -7.77 -2.83 6.32
N PRO A 23 -6.72 -1.99 6.38
CA PRO A 23 -5.40 -2.37 5.89
C PRO A 23 -4.90 -3.64 6.59
N ALA A 24 -4.43 -4.64 5.83
CA ALA A 24 -4.25 -6.00 6.33
C ALA A 24 -2.77 -6.41 6.48
N GLY A 25 -1.97 -6.20 5.44
CA GLY A 25 -0.57 -6.62 5.39
C GLY A 25 0.36 -5.44 5.13
N VAL A 26 1.59 -5.55 5.62
CA VAL A 26 2.63 -4.53 5.49
C VAL A 26 4.00 -5.17 5.21
N ALA A 27 4.81 -4.52 4.38
CA ALA A 27 6.20 -4.87 4.12
C ALA A 27 7.05 -3.60 4.02
N VAL A 28 8.35 -3.70 4.30
CA VAL A 28 9.27 -2.56 4.29
C VAL A 28 10.48 -2.91 3.41
N ASP A 29 10.85 -2.02 2.48
CA ASP A 29 12.04 -2.20 1.65
C ASP A 29 13.32 -1.71 2.35
N SER A 30 14.48 -1.92 1.72
CA SER A 30 15.78 -1.49 2.25
C SER A 30 15.95 0.02 2.37
N SER A 31 15.12 0.80 1.65
CA SER A 31 15.09 2.26 1.72
C SER A 31 14.10 2.77 2.77
N GLY A 32 13.44 1.87 3.49
CA GLY A 32 12.45 2.18 4.51
C GLY A 32 11.05 2.50 3.96
N ASN A 33 10.80 2.36 2.65
CA ASN A 33 9.46 2.53 2.12
C ASN A 33 8.56 1.41 2.63
N ILE A 34 7.34 1.78 3.05
CA ILE A 34 6.39 0.84 3.61
C ILE A 34 5.28 0.59 2.60
N TYR A 35 5.05 -0.67 2.26
CA TYR A 35 4.03 -1.10 1.33
C TYR A 35 2.87 -1.69 2.13
N VAL A 36 1.64 -1.31 1.79
CA VAL A 36 0.45 -1.69 2.55
C VAL A 36 -0.60 -2.25 1.60
N ALA A 37 -1.16 -3.41 1.97
CA ALA A 37 -2.38 -3.92 1.36
C ALA A 37 -3.60 -3.19 1.96
N ASP A 38 -4.14 -2.23 1.21
CA ASP A 38 -5.36 -1.49 1.58
C ASP A 38 -6.58 -2.31 1.16
N TYR A 39 -6.80 -3.37 1.93
CA TYR A 39 -7.69 -4.50 1.64
C TYR A 39 -9.09 -4.08 1.20
N GLY A 40 -9.77 -3.25 2.00
CA GLY A 40 -11.15 -2.82 1.74
C GLY A 40 -11.26 -1.81 0.60
N ASN A 41 -10.12 -1.28 0.15
CA ASN A 41 -10.03 -0.33 -0.96
C ASN A 41 -9.48 -0.95 -2.23
N ASN A 42 -9.17 -2.26 -2.27
CA ASN A 42 -8.64 -2.95 -3.45
C ASN A 42 -7.40 -2.26 -4.06
N ARG A 43 -6.48 -1.81 -3.19
CA ARG A 43 -5.30 -1.03 -3.58
C ARG A 43 -4.05 -1.46 -2.84
N ILE A 44 -2.90 -1.22 -3.46
CA ILE A 44 -1.60 -1.26 -2.80
C ILE A 44 -1.09 0.15 -2.64
N ARG A 45 -0.75 0.48 -1.40
CA ARG A 45 -0.32 1.82 -0.98
C ARG A 45 1.15 1.79 -0.62
N LYS A 46 1.85 2.89 -0.87
CA LYS A 46 3.24 3.12 -0.46
C LYS A 46 3.27 4.28 0.52
N ILE A 47 4.00 4.12 1.61
CA ILE A 47 4.34 5.19 2.54
C ILE A 47 5.84 5.46 2.36
N THR A 48 6.17 6.64 1.86
CA THR A 48 7.54 7.15 1.86
C THR A 48 7.81 7.73 3.24
N PRO A 49 8.74 7.14 4.03
CA PRO A 49 9.00 7.59 5.39
C PRO A 49 9.65 8.98 5.38
N ALA A 50 9.40 9.71 6.45
CA ALA A 50 10.10 10.93 6.81
C ALA A 50 10.04 11.11 8.33
N ASP A 51 11.00 11.85 8.87
CA ASP A 51 11.06 12.18 10.30
C ASP A 51 9.84 13.00 10.72
N ARG A 52 9.49 13.99 9.90
CA ARG A 52 8.34 14.87 10.09
C ARG A 52 7.10 14.29 9.41
N ILE A 53 5.94 14.43 10.06
CA ILE A 53 4.71 13.83 9.54
C ILE A 53 4.23 14.52 8.26
N GLU A 54 4.48 15.82 8.14
CA GLU A 54 4.16 16.65 6.97
C GLU A 54 4.87 16.21 5.69
N ASP A 55 6.03 15.57 5.82
CA ASP A 55 6.86 15.10 4.70
C ASP A 55 6.61 13.60 4.40
N ARG A 56 5.90 12.88 5.29
CA ARG A 56 5.57 11.47 5.12
C ARG A 56 4.42 11.33 4.13
N MET A 57 4.70 10.82 2.93
CA MET A 57 3.70 10.70 1.88
C MET A 57 3.12 9.29 1.81
N VAL A 58 1.79 9.21 1.73
CA VAL A 58 1.05 7.99 1.37
C VAL A 58 0.50 8.15 -0.05
N SER A 59 0.87 7.25 -0.94
CA SER A 59 0.40 7.22 -2.32
C SER A 59 -0.15 5.85 -2.72
N THR A 60 -1.05 5.83 -3.69
CA THR A 60 -1.48 4.60 -4.35
C THR A 60 -0.49 4.25 -5.46
N ILE A 61 0.09 3.05 -5.41
CA ILE A 61 1.05 2.59 -6.42
C ILE A 61 0.47 1.55 -7.38
N ALA A 62 -0.63 0.89 -6.99
CA ALA A 62 -1.37 -0.02 -7.84
C ALA A 62 -2.81 -0.21 -7.34
N GLY A 63 -3.71 -0.50 -8.29
CA GLY A 63 -5.13 -0.67 -8.04
C GLY A 63 -5.90 0.66 -8.13
N THR A 64 -7.10 0.58 -8.67
CA THR A 64 -8.03 1.70 -8.87
C THR A 64 -9.26 1.61 -7.96
N GLY A 65 -9.35 0.57 -7.13
CA GLY A 65 -10.55 0.21 -6.37
C GLY A 65 -11.39 -0.89 -7.05
N SER A 66 -11.12 -1.17 -8.33
CA SER A 66 -11.74 -2.25 -9.08
C SER A 66 -11.25 -3.63 -8.63
N THR A 67 -12.17 -4.59 -8.52
CA THR A 67 -11.88 -6.00 -8.22
C THR A 67 -11.11 -6.72 -9.32
N GLU A 68 -11.14 -6.22 -10.55
CA GLU A 68 -10.43 -6.81 -11.69
C GLU A 68 -8.90 -6.68 -11.56
N GLU A 69 -8.45 -5.58 -10.95
CA GLU A 69 -7.03 -5.31 -10.73
C GLU A 69 -6.53 -5.99 -9.45
N PHE A 70 -7.25 -5.75 -8.35
CA PHE A 70 -7.08 -6.39 -7.05
C PHE A 70 -8.44 -6.59 -6.39
N ASN A 71 -8.65 -7.73 -5.77
CA ASN A 71 -9.82 -8.04 -4.97
C ASN A 71 -9.36 -8.51 -3.59
N GLN A 72 -9.56 -7.64 -2.59
CA GLN A 72 -9.22 -7.93 -1.20
C GLN A 72 -7.75 -8.35 -1.02
N PRO A 73 -6.77 -7.51 -1.42
CA PRO A 73 -5.37 -7.83 -1.22
C PRO A 73 -5.07 -7.92 0.28
N ARG A 74 -4.42 -9.01 0.72
CA ARG A 74 -4.13 -9.24 2.14
C ARG A 74 -2.66 -9.09 2.50
N GLY A 75 -1.81 -9.90 1.88
CA GLY A 75 -0.39 -9.92 2.15
C GLY A 75 0.39 -9.11 1.13
N VAL A 76 1.45 -8.45 1.59
CA VAL A 76 2.49 -7.86 0.74
C VAL A 76 3.87 -8.32 1.20
N ALA A 77 4.77 -8.52 0.26
CA ALA A 77 6.20 -8.74 0.49
C ALA A 77 6.98 -7.91 -0.53
N VAL A 78 8.22 -7.55 -0.21
CA VAL A 78 9.09 -6.79 -1.11
C VAL A 78 10.44 -7.49 -1.23
N ASP A 79 10.99 -7.55 -2.44
CA ASP A 79 12.32 -8.11 -2.69
C ASP A 79 13.43 -7.04 -2.60
N SER A 80 14.69 -7.47 -2.68
CA SER A 80 15.85 -6.57 -2.64
C SER A 80 15.95 -5.63 -3.85
N SER A 81 15.18 -5.88 -4.91
CA SER A 81 15.09 -5.00 -6.08
C SER A 81 13.92 -4.01 -5.98
N GLY A 82 13.14 -4.05 -4.90
CA GLY A 82 11.99 -3.19 -4.66
C GLY A 82 10.69 -3.66 -5.30
N ASN A 83 10.65 -4.85 -5.92
CA ASN A 83 9.40 -5.39 -6.47
C ASN A 83 8.48 -5.81 -5.34
N VAL A 84 7.18 -5.53 -5.48
CA VAL A 84 6.17 -5.86 -4.48
C VAL A 84 5.36 -7.06 -4.93
N TYR A 85 5.31 -8.09 -4.11
CA TYR A 85 4.50 -9.28 -4.29
C TYR A 85 3.25 -9.18 -3.43
N VAL A 86 2.08 -9.42 -4.01
CA VAL A 86 0.79 -9.17 -3.39
C VAL A 86 -0.04 -10.43 -3.45
N ALA A 87 -0.61 -10.84 -2.31
CA ALA A 87 -1.66 -11.85 -2.29
C ALA A 87 -3.00 -11.18 -2.65
N ASP A 88 -3.42 -11.35 -3.90
CA ASP A 88 -4.70 -10.88 -4.45
C ASP A 88 -5.78 -11.93 -4.15
N THR A 89 -6.19 -11.95 -2.88
CA THR A 89 -6.81 -13.09 -2.19
C THR A 89 -8.03 -13.62 -2.92
N ASP A 90 -9.01 -12.75 -3.20
CA ASP A 90 -10.30 -13.18 -3.74
C ASP A 90 -10.24 -13.44 -5.25
N ASN A 91 -9.15 -13.00 -5.90
CA ASN A 91 -8.83 -13.37 -7.27
C ASN A 91 -7.94 -14.63 -7.35
N ASN A 92 -7.66 -15.30 -6.23
CA ASN A 92 -6.89 -16.55 -6.14
C ASN A 92 -5.52 -16.50 -6.85
N ARG A 93 -4.83 -15.36 -6.79
CA ARG A 93 -3.55 -15.17 -7.51
C ARG A 93 -2.55 -14.36 -6.71
N ILE A 94 -1.27 -14.54 -7.04
CA ILE A 94 -0.18 -13.66 -6.58
C ILE A 94 0.13 -12.66 -7.68
N ARG A 95 0.22 -11.39 -7.33
CA ARG A 95 0.53 -10.29 -8.26
C ARG A 95 1.92 -9.76 -7.96
N LYS A 96 2.63 -9.33 -8.99
CA LYS A 96 3.91 -8.63 -8.87
C LYS A 96 3.72 -7.20 -9.39
N ILE A 97 4.13 -6.22 -8.59
CA ILE A 97 4.27 -4.83 -9.01
C ILE A 97 5.76 -4.59 -9.16
N GLU A 98 6.21 -4.30 -10.38
CA GLU A 98 7.62 -4.07 -10.65
C GLU A 98 8.04 -2.68 -10.20
N TYR A 99 9.19 -2.60 -9.53
CA TYR A 99 9.82 -1.32 -9.30
C TYR A 99 10.35 -0.79 -10.62
N LYS A 100 9.82 0.34 -11.08
CA LYS A 100 10.36 1.05 -12.24
C LYS A 100 11.37 2.07 -11.75
N VAL A 101 12.61 1.95 -12.23
CA VAL A 101 13.59 3.03 -12.10
C VAL A 101 13.05 4.22 -12.91
N PRO A 102 13.02 5.45 -12.36
CA PRO A 102 12.61 6.64 -13.10
C PRO A 102 13.38 6.85 -14.40
#